data_AF-A0A496A8B9-F1
#
_entry.id   AF-A0A496A8B9-F1
#
_cell.length_a   1.000
_cell.length_b   1.000
_cell.length_c   1.000
_cell.angle_alpha   90.00
_cell.angle_beta   90.00
_cell.angle_gamma   90.00
#
_symmetry.space_group_name_H-M   'P 1'
#
loop_
_entity.id
_entity.type
_entity.pdbx_description
1 polymer ?
#
loop_
_entity_poly.entity_id
_entity_poly.type
_entity_poly.pdbx_seq_one_letter_code
_entity_poly.pdbx_strand_id
1 'polypeptide(L)'
;MSSRPNVLFMIADDHRWDAIRGMGDPTVQTPTMDSLMARGTTFRQTHIMGSLVGAVCVPSRAAVLTSANLFRSGGNQINRDLAVWPQVMREAGYHTFFSGKWHNDRQTFTDSFDDGAKIFFGGMSDQYKVPVFDFDPTGKYPDDARYIGEKFSTKLFTDAAVQFIENYSETDPFFLYLSFTSPHDPRTAPGEYATMYSPEDIPVPENFLPEHPFDNGEMRIRDEVLAPFPRTPEIVQQHIADYYGMITHMDAEMGRVLSTLEATGHLDNTIIIYTADHGLAVGQHGLLGKQNLYNHSIHVPSIFAGPGIPEGKTVDALTYLYDVFPTVCDLTDVACPDTTEGCNLVPLMNGHVERVRATVFAAYRDIQRTITNGRWKLIRYYVSEETGAGTDCIQFFDLEQDPWETTNLADLPEHADLIRSLAADMQMWQIHTNDFMKDTPVLPL
;
A
#
# COMPACT_ATOMS: atom_id res chain seq x y z
N MET A 1 -35.08 2.86 -7.93
CA MET A 1 -33.65 3.20 -7.97
C MET A 1 -32.95 2.13 -7.16
N SER A 2 -31.94 1.45 -7.71
CA SER A 2 -31.15 0.51 -6.91
C SER A 2 -30.45 1.31 -5.82
N SER A 3 -30.49 0.85 -4.57
CA SER A 3 -29.72 1.46 -3.48
C SER A 3 -28.24 1.44 -3.85
N ARG A 4 -27.50 2.50 -3.52
CA ARG A 4 -26.04 2.51 -3.67
C ARG A 4 -25.43 1.37 -2.83
N PRO A 5 -24.35 0.72 -3.31
CA PRO A 5 -23.70 -0.33 -2.54
C PRO A 5 -22.91 0.26 -1.37
N ASN A 6 -22.74 -0.55 -0.31
CA ASN A 6 -21.77 -0.28 0.74
C ASN A 6 -20.34 -0.37 0.18
N VAL A 7 -19.39 0.20 0.90
CA VAL A 7 -17.96 0.11 0.56
C VAL A 7 -17.18 -0.37 1.77
N LEU A 8 -16.43 -1.46 1.62
CA LEU A 8 -15.43 -1.94 2.54
C LEU A 8 -14.05 -1.72 1.93
N PHE A 9 -13.29 -0.76 2.47
CA PHE A 9 -11.91 -0.52 2.10
C PHE A 9 -10.97 -1.12 3.16
N MET A 10 -10.24 -2.17 2.78
CA MET A 10 -9.23 -2.82 3.61
C MET A 10 -7.84 -2.49 3.10
N ILE A 11 -6.96 -2.05 4.00
CA ILE A 11 -5.55 -1.79 3.69
C ILE A 11 -4.61 -2.43 4.71
N ALA A 12 -3.57 -3.08 4.23
CA ALA A 12 -2.46 -3.59 5.03
C ALA A 12 -1.30 -2.58 5.10
N ASP A 13 -0.45 -2.72 6.12
CA ASP A 13 0.81 -1.98 6.24
C ASP A 13 1.98 -2.91 5.94
N ASP A 14 2.90 -2.53 5.05
CA ASP A 14 4.07 -3.36 4.68
C ASP A 14 3.74 -4.66 3.92
N HIS A 15 2.63 -4.74 3.17
CA HIS A 15 2.27 -5.95 2.42
C HIS A 15 2.71 -5.89 0.96
N ARG A 16 3.74 -6.67 0.60
CA ARG A 16 4.24 -6.82 -0.78
C ARG A 16 3.24 -7.54 -1.69
N TRP A 17 3.18 -7.15 -2.96
CA TRP A 17 2.22 -7.67 -3.94
C TRP A 17 2.26 -9.20 -4.14
N ASP A 18 3.43 -9.81 -4.02
CA ASP A 18 3.67 -11.24 -4.26
C ASP A 18 3.40 -12.10 -3.01
N ALA A 19 3.26 -11.51 -1.82
CA ALA A 19 2.91 -12.24 -0.60
C ALA A 19 1.40 -12.51 -0.48
N ILE A 20 0.78 -12.89 -1.60
CA ILE A 20 -0.55 -13.48 -1.71
C ILE A 20 -0.37 -14.72 -2.56
N ARG A 21 -0.88 -15.85 -2.10
CA ARG A 21 -0.70 -17.16 -2.74
C ARG A 21 -1.10 -17.14 -4.22
N GLY A 22 -2.27 -16.56 -4.52
CA GLY A 22 -2.77 -16.41 -5.88
C GLY A 22 -2.01 -15.40 -6.75
N MET A 23 -1.15 -14.54 -6.19
CA MET A 23 -0.44 -13.49 -6.94
C MET A 23 1.03 -13.81 -7.21
N GLY A 24 1.73 -14.52 -6.32
CA GLY A 24 3.17 -14.75 -6.53
C GLY A 24 3.78 -15.87 -5.70
N ASP A 25 3.65 -15.83 -4.38
CA ASP A 25 4.36 -16.76 -3.50
C ASP A 25 3.48 -17.93 -3.03
N PRO A 26 3.76 -19.18 -3.46
CA PRO A 26 2.95 -20.34 -3.10
C PRO A 26 3.17 -20.84 -1.65
N THR A 27 4.14 -20.27 -0.94
CA THR A 27 4.49 -20.62 0.45
C THR A 27 3.49 -20.02 1.43
N VAL A 28 3.10 -18.75 1.23
CA VAL A 28 2.12 -18.09 2.11
C VAL A 28 0.71 -18.65 1.87
N GLN A 29 -0.09 -18.71 2.93
CA GLN A 29 -1.49 -19.14 2.88
C GLN A 29 -2.40 -17.92 3.02
N THR A 30 -3.16 -17.62 1.97
CA THR A 30 -4.10 -16.49 1.91
C THR A 30 -5.45 -16.87 1.28
N PRO A 31 -6.14 -17.90 1.81
CA PRO A 31 -7.37 -18.42 1.18
C PRO A 31 -8.49 -17.37 1.05
N THR A 32 -8.55 -16.38 1.95
CA THR A 32 -9.56 -15.31 1.88
C THR A 32 -9.25 -14.34 0.75
N MET A 33 -8.00 -13.89 0.62
CA MET A 33 -7.56 -13.04 -0.48
C MET A 33 -7.68 -13.78 -1.82
N ASP A 34 -7.30 -15.06 -1.88
CA ASP A 34 -7.47 -15.89 -3.08
C ASP A 34 -8.95 -16.00 -3.48
N SER A 35 -9.86 -16.15 -2.51
CA SER A 35 -11.31 -16.12 -2.73
C SER A 35 -11.78 -14.76 -3.22
N LEU A 36 -11.27 -13.65 -2.67
CA LEU A 36 -11.57 -12.31 -3.17
C LEU A 36 -11.13 -12.12 -4.63
N MET A 37 -9.95 -12.63 -5.00
CA MET A 37 -9.47 -12.60 -6.38
C MET A 37 -10.41 -13.37 -7.32
N ALA A 38 -10.85 -14.57 -6.92
CA ALA A 38 -11.76 -15.39 -7.72
C ALA A 38 -13.13 -14.71 -7.93
N ARG A 39 -13.61 -13.96 -6.93
CA ARG A 39 -14.91 -13.26 -6.93
C ARG A 39 -14.81 -11.82 -7.45
N GLY A 40 -13.69 -11.42 -8.03
CA GLY A 40 -13.40 -10.02 -8.32
C GLY A 40 -12.45 -9.79 -9.49
N THR A 41 -12.00 -8.55 -9.61
CA THR A 41 -10.95 -8.13 -10.53
C THR A 41 -9.67 -7.82 -9.75
N THR A 42 -8.56 -8.44 -10.15
CA THR A 42 -7.23 -8.23 -9.58
C THR A 42 -6.37 -7.38 -10.50
N PHE A 43 -5.73 -6.33 -9.98
CA PHE A 43 -4.75 -5.52 -10.71
C PHE A 43 -3.34 -5.95 -10.34
N ARG A 44 -2.58 -6.45 -11.31
CA ARG A 44 -1.23 -7.03 -11.12
C ARG A 44 -0.08 -6.06 -11.26
N GLN A 45 -0.38 -4.77 -11.45
CA GLN A 45 0.61 -3.73 -11.70
C GLN A 45 0.23 -2.44 -10.97
N THR A 46 -0.17 -2.55 -9.70
CA THR A 46 -0.57 -1.40 -8.87
C THR A 46 0.61 -0.87 -8.07
N HIS A 47 0.94 0.41 -8.26
CA HIS A 47 2.12 1.01 -7.67
C HIS A 47 1.78 2.16 -6.73
N ILE A 48 2.63 2.38 -5.73
CA ILE A 48 2.65 3.63 -4.96
C ILE A 48 3.67 4.59 -5.55
N MET A 49 3.56 5.88 -5.24
CA MET A 49 4.52 6.88 -5.74
C MET A 49 5.76 7.03 -4.86
N GLY A 50 5.97 6.16 -3.86
CA GLY A 50 7.05 6.28 -2.90
C GLY A 50 6.74 7.30 -1.80
N SER A 51 7.73 8.08 -1.36
CA SER A 51 7.62 8.93 -0.18
C SER A 51 8.67 10.04 -0.10
N LEU A 52 8.32 11.19 0.47
CA LEU A 52 9.28 12.25 0.80
C LEU A 52 9.78 12.20 2.26
N VAL A 53 9.33 11.20 3.03
CA VAL A 53 9.69 10.98 4.43
C VAL A 53 9.99 9.49 4.69
N GLY A 54 10.75 9.18 5.75
CA GLY A 54 11.10 7.78 6.06
C GLY A 54 9.90 6.86 6.33
N ALA A 55 8.80 7.43 6.81
CA ALA A 55 7.54 6.72 7.03
C ALA A 55 6.69 6.68 5.74
N VAL A 56 7.06 5.80 4.79
CA VAL A 56 6.42 5.69 3.46
C VAL A 56 4.89 5.52 3.54
N CYS A 57 4.39 4.85 4.59
CA CYS A 57 2.96 4.67 4.83
C CYS A 57 2.18 6.00 4.90
N VAL A 58 2.77 7.08 5.44
CA VAL A 58 2.05 8.35 5.62
C VAL A 58 1.65 8.97 4.27
N PRO A 59 2.59 9.32 3.36
CA PRO A 59 2.22 9.91 2.08
C PRO A 59 1.49 8.93 1.16
N SER A 60 1.74 7.62 1.26
CA SER A 60 0.98 6.63 0.48
C SER A 60 -0.50 6.59 0.89
N ARG A 61 -0.76 6.59 2.20
CA ARG A 61 -2.13 6.70 2.75
C ARG A 61 -2.78 8.03 2.40
N ALA A 62 -2.03 9.13 2.46
CA ALA A 62 -2.53 10.43 2.02
C ALA A 62 -2.89 10.42 0.53
N ALA A 63 -2.06 9.82 -0.32
CA ALA A 63 -2.29 9.72 -1.76
C ALA A 63 -3.56 8.92 -2.08
N VAL A 64 -3.76 7.74 -1.48
CA VAL A 64 -4.97 6.95 -1.72
C VAL A 64 -6.25 7.63 -1.23
N LEU A 65 -6.17 8.35 -0.11
CA LEU A 65 -7.31 9.06 0.45
C LEU A 65 -7.65 10.35 -0.31
N THR A 66 -6.71 10.97 -1.00
CA THR A 66 -6.93 12.24 -1.74
C THR A 66 -7.02 12.06 -3.24
N SER A 67 -6.64 10.88 -3.75
CA SER A 67 -6.37 10.64 -5.17
C SER A 67 -5.33 11.60 -5.78
N ALA A 68 -4.42 12.15 -4.98
CA ALA A 68 -3.41 13.08 -5.46
C ALA A 68 -2.00 12.46 -5.45
N ASN A 69 -1.15 12.96 -6.33
CA ASN A 69 0.22 12.54 -6.44
C ASN A 69 1.05 12.92 -5.20
N LEU A 70 2.20 12.26 -5.01
CA LEU A 70 3.08 12.42 -3.83
C LEU A 70 3.41 13.88 -3.47
N PHE A 71 3.59 14.75 -4.46
CA PHE A 71 3.99 16.15 -4.23
C PHE A 71 2.81 17.07 -3.90
N ARG A 72 1.58 16.55 -3.97
CA ARG A 72 0.34 17.28 -3.66
C ARG A 72 -0.42 16.70 -2.48
N SER A 73 -0.45 15.37 -2.33
CA SER A 73 -1.25 14.65 -1.34
C SER A 73 -0.90 15.01 0.10
N GLY A 74 0.35 15.40 0.33
CA GLY A 74 0.85 15.83 1.63
C GLY A 74 2.26 15.30 1.91
N GLY A 75 2.72 15.53 3.13
CA GLY A 75 3.99 15.01 3.64
C GLY A 75 3.75 14.08 4.82
N ASN A 76 3.96 14.61 6.03
CA ASN A 76 3.61 13.92 7.28
C ASN A 76 2.11 14.03 7.64
N GLN A 77 1.34 14.76 6.84
CA GLN A 77 -0.08 15.05 7.05
C GLN A 77 -0.74 15.23 5.68
N ILE A 78 -2.06 14.98 5.62
CA ILE A 78 -2.85 15.18 4.40
C ILE A 78 -2.92 16.67 4.07
N ASN A 79 -2.77 17.01 2.79
CA ASN A 79 -2.99 18.36 2.30
C ASN A 79 -4.48 18.71 2.37
N ARG A 80 -4.81 19.70 3.21
CA ARG A 80 -6.19 20.12 3.49
C ARG A 80 -6.91 20.84 2.36
N ASP A 81 -6.18 21.25 1.32
CA ASP A 81 -6.79 21.84 0.13
C ASP A 81 -7.39 20.78 -0.81
N LEU A 82 -7.21 19.49 -0.51
CA LEU A 82 -7.69 18.38 -1.31
C LEU A 82 -8.93 17.74 -0.68
N ALA A 83 -9.85 17.28 -1.53
CA ALA A 83 -10.94 16.44 -1.08
C ALA A 83 -10.41 15.10 -0.55
N VAL A 84 -11.01 14.61 0.54
CA VAL A 84 -10.62 13.36 1.22
C VAL A 84 -11.74 12.34 1.07
N TRP A 85 -11.39 11.12 0.66
CA TRP A 85 -12.33 10.12 0.20
C TRP A 85 -13.45 9.79 1.20
N PRO A 86 -13.16 9.41 2.47
CA PRO A 86 -14.24 9.17 3.42
C PRO A 86 -15.12 10.41 3.63
N GLN A 87 -14.56 11.63 3.70
CA GLN A 87 -15.37 12.85 3.76
C GLN A 87 -16.33 12.97 2.57
N VAL A 88 -15.85 12.70 1.35
CA VAL A 88 -16.66 12.73 0.12
C VAL A 88 -17.77 11.69 0.14
N MET A 89 -17.52 10.50 0.67
CA MET A 89 -18.55 9.48 0.86
C MET A 89 -19.61 9.94 1.89
N ARG A 90 -19.17 10.51 3.01
CA ARG A 90 -20.07 11.07 4.04
C ARG A 90 -20.99 12.13 3.45
N GLU A 91 -20.43 13.08 2.71
CA GLU A 91 -21.19 14.15 2.04
C GLU A 91 -22.16 13.61 0.98
N ALA A 92 -21.88 12.43 0.42
CA ALA A 92 -22.77 11.74 -0.53
C ALA A 92 -23.87 10.89 0.15
N GLY A 93 -23.96 10.92 1.48
CA GLY A 93 -24.98 10.21 2.25
C GLY A 93 -24.57 8.81 2.74
N TYR A 94 -23.28 8.50 2.73
CA TYR A 94 -22.78 7.29 3.39
C TYR A 94 -22.58 7.53 4.88
N HIS A 95 -22.87 6.52 5.71
CA HIS A 95 -22.34 6.49 7.07
C HIS A 95 -20.88 6.03 7.05
N THR A 96 -19.97 6.87 7.53
CA THR A 96 -18.53 6.62 7.44
C THR A 96 -17.95 6.12 8.76
N PHE A 97 -17.38 4.92 8.75
CA PHE A 97 -16.78 4.28 9.92
C PHE A 97 -15.31 3.95 9.68
N PHE A 98 -14.48 4.15 10.71
CA PHE A 98 -13.07 3.80 10.69
C PHE A 98 -12.65 2.87 11.84
N SER A 99 -11.78 1.91 11.54
CA SER A 99 -11.04 1.13 12.54
C SER A 99 -9.60 0.87 12.09
N GLY A 100 -8.64 1.08 12.99
CA GLY A 100 -7.24 0.73 12.78
C GLY A 100 -6.24 1.87 12.60
N LYS A 101 -5.24 1.70 11.74
CA LYS A 101 -4.13 2.66 11.57
C LYS A 101 -4.49 3.82 10.64
N TRP A 102 -4.58 5.03 11.19
CA TRP A 102 -4.83 6.25 10.41
C TRP A 102 -3.54 6.86 9.86
N HIS A 103 -2.57 7.05 10.76
CA HIS A 103 -1.23 7.58 10.49
C HIS A 103 -1.18 8.91 9.70
N ASN A 104 -2.22 9.72 9.86
CA ASN A 104 -2.30 11.10 9.37
C ASN A 104 -2.81 12.03 10.49
N ASP A 105 -3.04 13.30 10.18
CA ASP A 105 -3.44 14.27 11.20
C ASP A 105 -4.85 14.00 11.76
N ARG A 106 -5.06 14.37 13.03
CA ARG A 106 -6.30 14.14 13.78
C ARG A 106 -7.49 14.93 13.23
N GLN A 107 -7.26 16.11 12.67
CA GLN A 107 -8.38 16.93 12.19
C GLN A 107 -8.96 16.37 10.91
N THR A 108 -8.12 15.98 9.94
CA THR A 108 -8.61 15.35 8.71
C THR A 108 -9.41 14.08 9.02
N PHE A 109 -9.04 13.34 10.07
CA PHE A 109 -9.85 12.23 10.58
C PHE A 109 -11.26 12.69 11.01
N THR A 110 -11.34 13.68 11.91
CA THR A 110 -12.63 14.24 12.37
C THR A 110 -13.48 14.75 11.22
N ASP A 111 -12.85 15.39 10.24
CA ASP A 111 -13.53 15.94 9.08
C ASP A 111 -13.99 14.83 8.11
N SER A 112 -13.55 13.58 8.28
CA SER A 112 -13.82 12.48 7.35
C SER A 112 -14.83 11.44 7.82
N PHE A 113 -15.00 11.22 9.12
CA PHE A 113 -15.77 10.09 9.65
C PHE A 113 -16.96 10.52 10.51
N ASP A 114 -18.03 9.73 10.49
CA ASP A 114 -19.19 9.84 11.39
C ASP A 114 -19.02 9.03 12.67
N ASP A 115 -18.24 7.95 12.59
CA ASP A 115 -18.02 7.00 13.67
C ASP A 115 -16.65 6.30 13.52
N GLY A 116 -16.21 5.62 14.58
CA GLY A 116 -15.03 4.78 14.55
C GLY A 116 -14.72 4.14 15.90
N ALA A 117 -13.86 3.14 15.87
CA ALA A 117 -13.37 2.50 17.09
C ALA A 117 -11.96 1.98 16.91
N LYS A 118 -11.21 1.90 18.01
CA LYS A 118 -9.82 1.42 18.02
C LYS A 118 -8.92 2.21 17.03
N ILE A 119 -9.06 3.53 17.05
CA ILE A 119 -8.37 4.46 16.16
C ILE A 119 -6.92 4.60 16.60
N PHE A 120 -5.98 4.21 15.73
CA PHE A 120 -4.55 4.35 15.96
C PHE A 120 -3.97 5.48 15.09
N PHE A 121 -3.69 6.63 15.72
CA PHE A 121 -3.08 7.80 15.04
C PHE A 121 -1.56 7.64 14.81
N GLY A 122 -0.92 6.67 15.44
CA GLY A 122 0.53 6.48 15.35
C GLY A 122 0.97 5.69 14.12
N GLY A 123 2.30 5.56 14.00
CA GLY A 123 2.93 4.80 12.92
C GLY A 123 3.26 3.37 13.30
N MET A 124 4.03 3.19 14.37
CA MET A 124 4.51 1.88 14.81
C MET A 124 4.09 1.66 16.26
N SER A 125 3.80 0.40 16.60
CA SER A 125 3.55 -0.06 17.97
C SER A 125 3.90 -1.54 18.10
N ASP A 126 4.15 -2.00 19.33
CA ASP A 126 3.96 -3.41 19.68
C ASP A 126 2.51 -3.79 19.33
N GLN A 127 2.36 -4.87 18.56
CA GLN A 127 1.08 -5.34 18.02
C GLN A 127 0.10 -5.79 19.13
N TYR A 128 0.56 -6.08 20.35
CA TYR A 128 -0.29 -6.39 21.51
C TYR A 128 -0.56 -5.21 22.42
N LYS A 129 0.03 -4.05 22.14
CA LYS A 129 -0.05 -2.86 23.01
C LYS A 129 -0.31 -1.59 22.20
N VAL A 130 -1.12 -1.70 21.16
CA VAL A 130 -1.42 -0.57 20.28
C VAL A 130 -2.16 0.52 21.06
N PRO A 131 -1.64 1.75 21.11
CA PRO A 131 -2.30 2.85 21.80
C PRO A 131 -3.39 3.43 20.91
N VAL A 132 -4.65 3.22 21.27
CA VAL A 132 -5.83 3.55 20.47
C VAL A 132 -6.72 4.59 21.16
N PHE A 133 -7.63 5.15 20.38
CA PHE A 133 -8.71 6.01 20.81
C PHE A 133 -10.05 5.39 20.38
N ASP A 134 -11.11 5.72 21.11
CA ASP A 134 -12.47 5.56 20.60
C ASP A 134 -12.90 6.86 19.89
N PHE A 135 -13.94 6.80 19.06
CA PHE A 135 -14.42 7.98 18.36
C PHE A 135 -14.94 9.05 19.33
N ASP A 136 -14.51 10.29 19.10
CA ASP A 136 -14.97 11.45 19.84
C ASP A 136 -15.73 12.38 18.87
N PRO A 137 -17.06 12.54 19.01
CA PRO A 137 -17.86 13.37 18.12
C PRO A 137 -17.53 14.86 18.21
N THR A 138 -16.77 15.29 19.22
CA THR A 138 -16.25 16.66 19.33
C THR A 138 -14.97 16.88 18.52
N GLY A 139 -14.37 15.81 17.97
CA GLY A 139 -13.14 15.84 17.21
C GLY A 139 -11.87 16.04 18.04
N LYS A 140 -11.96 15.88 19.36
CA LYS A 140 -10.83 16.11 20.27
C LYS A 140 -10.24 14.78 20.72
N TYR A 141 -8.98 14.56 20.39
CA TYR A 141 -8.24 13.38 20.84
C TYR A 141 -7.07 13.80 21.75
N PRO A 142 -7.32 14.23 22.99
CA PRO A 142 -6.24 14.57 23.92
C PRO A 142 -5.50 13.29 24.36
N ASP A 143 -4.21 13.41 24.69
CA ASP A 143 -3.37 12.22 24.92
C ASP A 143 -3.79 11.37 26.14
N ASP A 144 -4.59 11.92 27.06
CA ASP A 144 -5.18 11.23 28.22
C ASP A 144 -6.43 10.41 27.88
N ALA A 145 -7.09 10.67 26.73
CA ALA A 145 -8.16 9.82 26.21
C ALA A 145 -7.64 8.54 25.54
N ARG A 146 -6.33 8.45 25.32
CA ARG A 146 -5.66 7.29 24.72
C ARG A 146 -5.58 6.13 25.70
N TYR A 147 -5.87 4.92 25.23
CA TYR A 147 -5.72 3.69 26.01
C TYR A 147 -5.00 2.60 25.22
N ILE A 148 -4.56 1.54 25.90
CA ILE A 148 -3.83 0.42 25.28
C ILE A 148 -4.83 -0.68 24.89
N GLY A 149 -4.81 -1.08 23.62
CA GLY A 149 -5.59 -2.22 23.14
C GLY A 149 -5.17 -3.54 23.78
N GLU A 150 -6.14 -4.43 24.02
CA GLU A 150 -5.95 -5.67 24.80
C GLU A 150 -5.78 -6.94 23.95
N LYS A 151 -5.79 -6.80 22.62
CA LYS A 151 -5.69 -7.89 21.64
C LYS A 151 -4.59 -7.58 20.64
N PHE A 152 -4.15 -8.61 19.92
CA PHE A 152 -3.32 -8.41 18.74
C PHE A 152 -4.03 -7.46 17.77
N SER A 153 -3.31 -6.45 17.28
CA SER A 153 -3.80 -5.30 16.51
C SER A 153 -4.80 -5.66 15.41
N THR A 154 -4.47 -6.63 14.54
CA THR A 154 -5.38 -7.09 13.48
C THR A 154 -6.72 -7.54 14.07
N LYS A 155 -6.72 -8.37 15.11
CA LYS A 155 -7.94 -8.84 15.75
C LYS A 155 -8.69 -7.71 16.44
N LEU A 156 -7.96 -6.79 17.08
CA LEU A 156 -8.53 -5.62 17.74
C LEU A 156 -9.34 -4.76 16.75
N PHE A 157 -8.77 -4.48 15.58
CA PHE A 157 -9.40 -3.66 14.56
C PHE A 157 -10.54 -4.39 13.84
N THR A 158 -10.36 -5.68 13.57
CA THR A 158 -11.40 -6.55 13.00
C THR A 158 -12.60 -6.67 13.91
N ASP A 159 -12.41 -6.85 15.22
CA ASP A 159 -13.53 -6.95 16.17
C ASP A 159 -14.39 -5.69 16.16
N ALA A 160 -13.78 -4.50 16.05
CA ALA A 160 -14.50 -3.24 15.92
C ALA A 160 -15.29 -3.15 14.59
N ALA A 161 -14.70 -3.57 13.48
CA ALA A 161 -15.38 -3.61 12.19
C ALA A 161 -16.55 -4.61 12.16
N VAL A 162 -16.36 -5.80 12.73
CA VAL A 162 -17.41 -6.82 12.87
C VAL A 162 -18.55 -6.29 13.73
N GLN A 163 -18.23 -5.68 14.89
CA GLN A 163 -19.25 -5.09 15.76
C GLN A 163 -20.03 -3.97 15.07
N PHE A 164 -19.36 -3.13 14.27
CA PHE A 164 -20.04 -2.12 13.45
C PHE A 164 -21.03 -2.78 12.48
N ILE A 165 -20.59 -3.74 11.68
CA ILE A 165 -21.44 -4.43 10.69
C ILE A 165 -22.63 -5.13 11.35
N GLU A 166 -22.42 -5.82 12.48
CA GLU A 166 -23.49 -6.53 13.21
C GLU A 166 -24.58 -5.60 13.76
N ASN A 167 -24.21 -4.37 14.13
CA ASN A 167 -25.13 -3.39 14.70
C ASN A 167 -25.70 -2.42 13.66
N TYR A 168 -25.17 -2.42 12.44
CA TYR A 168 -25.63 -1.53 11.39
C TYR A 168 -27.00 -1.98 10.86
N SER A 169 -28.03 -1.19 11.14
CA SER A 169 -29.43 -1.49 10.78
C SER A 169 -30.12 -0.35 10.04
N GLU A 170 -29.36 0.69 9.68
CA GLU A 170 -29.83 1.83 8.93
C GLU A 170 -30.03 1.49 7.44
N THR A 171 -30.79 2.32 6.72
CA THR A 171 -31.03 2.14 5.28
C THR A 171 -29.99 2.80 4.39
N ASP A 172 -29.23 3.75 4.96
CA ASP A 172 -28.15 4.44 4.24
C ASP A 172 -26.99 3.47 4.01
N PRO A 173 -26.21 3.62 2.92
CA PRO A 173 -25.04 2.78 2.72
C PRO A 173 -23.90 3.17 3.68
N PHE A 174 -23.03 2.23 4.03
CA PHE A 174 -21.84 2.54 4.83
C PHE A 174 -20.56 2.54 4.00
N PHE A 175 -19.59 3.35 4.44
CA PHE A 175 -18.20 3.30 4.01
C PHE A 175 -17.34 2.90 5.23
N LEU A 176 -16.81 1.69 5.21
CA LEU A 176 -16.00 1.11 6.26
C LEU A 176 -14.53 1.09 5.82
N TYR A 177 -13.70 1.91 6.48
CA TYR A 177 -12.25 1.87 6.30
C TYR A 177 -11.59 1.06 7.43
N LEU A 178 -11.16 -0.16 7.09
CA LEU A 178 -10.46 -1.07 7.99
C LEU A 178 -8.97 -1.11 7.65
N SER A 179 -8.15 -0.56 8.53
CA SER A 179 -6.73 -0.34 8.27
C SER A 179 -5.85 -1.12 9.24
N PHE A 180 -5.18 -2.15 8.72
CA PHE A 180 -4.33 -3.02 9.53
C PHE A 180 -2.94 -2.40 9.73
N THR A 181 -2.33 -2.67 10.89
CA THR A 181 -0.89 -2.47 11.12
C THR A 181 -0.07 -3.69 10.71
N SER A 182 -0.70 -4.82 10.39
CA SER A 182 0.00 -6.01 9.90
C SER A 182 0.23 -5.91 8.40
N PRO A 183 1.31 -6.51 7.87
CA PRO A 183 2.40 -7.22 8.56
C PRO A 183 3.62 -6.37 9.05
N HIS A 184 3.48 -5.06 9.30
CA HIS A 184 4.55 -4.20 9.83
C HIS A 184 5.23 -4.75 11.10
N ASP A 185 6.51 -4.44 11.30
CA ASP A 185 7.27 -4.85 12.48
C ASP A 185 6.74 -4.24 13.80
N PRO A 186 6.96 -4.89 14.98
CA PRO A 186 7.62 -6.17 15.18
C PRO A 186 6.77 -7.34 14.64
N ARG A 187 7.44 -8.29 13.97
CA ARG A 187 6.75 -9.42 13.32
C ARG A 187 6.47 -10.54 14.33
N THR A 188 5.30 -10.45 14.98
CA THR A 188 4.96 -11.29 16.15
C THR A 188 3.56 -11.88 16.02
N ALA A 189 3.33 -12.60 14.92
CA ALA A 189 2.04 -13.24 14.64
C ALA A 189 1.49 -13.98 15.88
N PRO A 190 0.17 -13.96 16.13
CA PRO A 190 -0.40 -14.52 17.35
C PRO A 190 -0.58 -16.04 17.27
N GLY A 191 -0.56 -16.70 18.44
CA GLY A 191 -0.99 -18.09 18.57
C GLY A 191 -0.29 -19.06 17.62
N GLU A 192 -1.06 -19.90 16.94
CA GLU A 192 -0.53 -20.91 16.00
C GLU A 192 0.14 -20.29 14.76
N TYR A 193 -0.24 -19.07 14.37
CA TYR A 193 0.35 -18.38 13.22
C TYR A 193 1.84 -18.03 13.44
N ALA A 194 2.28 -17.89 14.70
CA ALA A 194 3.67 -17.62 15.07
C ALA A 194 4.63 -18.76 14.67
N THR A 195 4.11 -19.99 14.58
CA THR A 195 4.88 -21.20 14.31
C THR A 195 4.35 -21.97 13.10
N MET A 196 3.47 -21.35 12.31
CA MET A 196 2.82 -21.99 11.16
C MET A 196 3.80 -22.26 10.01
N TYR A 197 4.84 -21.43 9.91
CA TYR A 197 5.86 -21.50 8.87
C TYR A 197 7.20 -21.87 9.49
N SER A 198 7.77 -23.01 9.08
CA SER A 198 9.14 -23.37 9.49
C SER A 198 10.14 -22.55 8.66
N PRO A 199 11.03 -21.77 9.28
CA PRO A 199 12.03 -20.97 8.55
C PRO A 199 12.85 -21.79 7.56
N GLU A 200 13.24 -23.02 7.91
CA GLU A 200 14.02 -23.89 7.03
C GLU A 200 13.30 -24.29 5.73
N ASP A 201 11.97 -24.23 5.71
CA ASP A 201 11.14 -24.53 4.54
C ASP A 201 10.85 -23.30 3.68
N ILE A 202 11.18 -22.10 4.18
CA ILE A 202 10.99 -20.85 3.42
C ILE A 202 12.07 -20.72 2.35
N PRO A 203 11.71 -20.51 1.06
CA PRO A 203 12.71 -20.24 0.04
C PRO A 203 13.36 -18.88 0.27
N VAL A 204 14.68 -18.81 0.06
CA VAL A 204 15.41 -17.55 0.00
C VAL A 204 15.06 -16.85 -1.32
N PRO A 205 14.71 -15.55 -1.33
CA PRO A 205 14.42 -14.82 -2.57
C PRO A 205 15.58 -14.86 -3.57
N GLU A 206 15.30 -14.90 -4.88
CA GLU A 206 16.34 -14.98 -5.92
C GLU A 206 17.26 -13.74 -5.93
N ASN A 207 16.72 -12.58 -5.56
CA ASN A 207 17.45 -11.33 -5.41
C ASN A 207 18.00 -11.09 -3.98
N PHE A 208 18.09 -12.14 -3.15
CA PHE A 208 18.75 -12.03 -1.85
C PHE A 208 20.21 -11.61 -2.00
N LEU A 209 20.62 -10.63 -1.20
CA LEU A 209 22.01 -10.25 -1.01
C LEU A 209 22.30 -10.12 0.50
N PRO A 210 23.52 -10.44 0.97
CA PRO A 210 23.87 -10.21 2.37
C PRO A 210 23.81 -8.72 2.75
N GLU A 211 24.22 -7.84 1.84
CA GLU A 211 24.09 -6.38 1.95
C GLU A 211 23.76 -5.79 0.57
N HIS A 212 23.08 -4.65 0.54
CA HIS A 212 22.87 -3.90 -0.69
C HIS A 212 24.22 -3.41 -1.25
N PRO A 213 24.47 -3.49 -2.59
CA PRO A 213 25.82 -3.40 -3.15
C PRO A 213 26.44 -2.00 -3.17
N PHE A 214 25.65 -0.96 -2.92
CA PHE A 214 26.09 0.44 -2.85
C PHE A 214 25.23 1.23 -1.88
N ASP A 215 25.68 2.43 -1.51
CA ASP A 215 24.92 3.33 -0.65
C ASP A 215 23.69 3.88 -1.39
N ASN A 216 22.50 3.40 -1.04
CA ASN A 216 21.23 3.87 -1.58
C ASN A 216 20.66 5.08 -0.82
N GLY A 217 21.38 5.61 0.18
CA GLY A 217 21.01 6.74 1.03
C GLY A 217 20.37 6.36 2.37
N GLU A 218 19.95 5.11 2.57
CA GLU A 218 19.22 4.66 3.77
C GLU A 218 19.80 3.36 4.36
N MET A 219 21.09 3.10 4.17
CA MET A 219 21.72 1.80 4.44
C MET A 219 21.69 1.32 5.91
N ARG A 220 21.43 2.21 6.87
CA ARG A 220 21.58 1.94 8.32
C ARG A 220 20.44 2.52 9.17
N ILE A 221 19.26 2.74 8.58
CA ILE A 221 18.07 3.19 9.32
C ILE A 221 17.44 2.07 10.16
N ARG A 222 16.43 2.45 10.96
CA ARG A 222 15.71 1.55 11.88
C ARG A 222 15.27 0.25 11.22
N ASP A 223 14.62 0.34 10.06
CA ASP A 223 14.10 -0.84 9.35
C ASP A 223 15.24 -1.77 8.91
N GLU A 224 16.39 -1.20 8.52
CA GLU A 224 17.55 -1.93 8.03
C GLU A 224 18.32 -2.67 9.13
N VAL A 225 18.30 -2.16 10.37
CA VAL A 225 18.98 -2.74 11.53
C VAL A 225 18.11 -3.73 12.33
N LEU A 226 16.93 -4.09 11.82
CA LEU A 226 16.10 -5.17 12.38
C LEU A 226 16.78 -6.54 12.30
N ALA A 227 17.78 -6.70 11.42
CA ALA A 227 18.67 -7.85 11.34
C ALA A 227 20.13 -7.38 11.27
N PRO A 228 21.09 -8.20 11.74
CA PRO A 228 22.51 -7.88 11.62
C PRO A 228 23.00 -7.97 10.18
N PHE A 229 24.05 -7.19 9.88
CA PHE A 229 24.84 -7.28 8.65
C PHE A 229 26.12 -8.11 8.90
N PRO A 230 26.64 -8.86 7.89
CA PRO A 230 25.95 -9.21 6.66
C PRO A 230 24.78 -10.16 6.96
N ARG A 231 23.69 -10.04 6.20
CA ARG A 231 22.52 -10.90 6.39
C ARG A 231 22.83 -12.31 5.95
N THR A 232 22.28 -13.29 6.66
CA THR A 232 22.37 -14.70 6.28
C THR A 232 21.02 -15.19 5.75
N PRO A 233 21.01 -16.23 4.90
CA PRO A 233 19.78 -16.90 4.48
C PRO A 233 18.86 -17.24 5.64
N GLU A 234 19.39 -17.79 6.73
CA GLU A 234 18.62 -18.28 7.88
C GLU A 234 17.88 -17.14 8.58
N ILE A 235 18.53 -15.98 8.74
CA ILE A 235 17.90 -14.81 9.36
C ILE A 235 16.80 -14.25 8.46
N VAL A 236 17.01 -14.21 7.15
CA VAL A 236 16.00 -13.76 6.18
C VAL A 236 14.81 -14.71 6.14
N GLN A 237 15.06 -16.02 6.12
CA GLN A 237 14.04 -17.05 6.18
C GLN A 237 13.17 -16.92 7.43
N GLN A 238 13.77 -16.70 8.61
CA GLN A 238 13.03 -16.43 9.84
C GLN A 238 12.13 -15.20 9.69
N HIS A 239 12.68 -14.09 9.19
CA HIS A 239 11.92 -12.87 8.99
C HIS A 239 10.75 -13.02 8.01
N ILE A 240 10.91 -13.84 6.96
CA ILE A 240 9.84 -14.17 6.01
C ILE A 240 8.80 -15.09 6.66
N ALA A 241 9.21 -16.08 7.45
CA ALA A 241 8.28 -16.94 8.20
C ALA A 241 7.38 -16.12 9.14
N ASP A 242 7.98 -15.20 9.92
CA ASP A 242 7.23 -14.32 10.82
C ASP A 242 6.27 -13.39 10.05
N TYR A 243 6.74 -12.88 8.91
CA TYR A 243 5.96 -12.04 7.99
C TYR A 243 4.74 -12.80 7.43
N TYR A 244 4.92 -14.04 6.98
CA TYR A 244 3.86 -14.90 6.48
C TYR A 244 2.88 -15.33 7.56
N GLY A 245 3.35 -15.57 8.79
CA GLY A 245 2.48 -15.78 9.94
C GLY A 245 1.50 -14.62 10.15
N MET A 246 2.00 -13.38 10.09
CA MET A 246 1.15 -12.19 10.25
C MET A 246 0.17 -12.00 9.08
N ILE A 247 0.61 -12.23 7.85
CA ILE A 247 -0.26 -12.16 6.66
C ILE A 247 -1.38 -13.19 6.75
N THR A 248 -1.06 -14.43 7.15
CA THR A 248 -2.05 -15.51 7.24
C THR A 248 -3.07 -15.24 8.35
N HIS A 249 -2.62 -14.70 9.49
CA HIS A 249 -3.52 -14.23 10.54
C HIS A 249 -4.43 -13.09 10.05
N MET A 250 -3.87 -12.13 9.30
CA MET A 250 -4.65 -11.04 8.70
C MET A 250 -5.66 -11.55 7.68
N ASP A 251 -5.29 -12.49 6.82
CA ASP A 251 -6.20 -13.15 5.88
C ASP A 251 -7.38 -13.82 6.61
N ALA A 252 -7.11 -14.57 7.69
CA ALA A 252 -8.17 -15.21 8.48
C ALA A 252 -9.12 -14.18 9.14
N GLU A 253 -8.58 -13.06 9.63
CA GLU A 253 -9.37 -11.99 10.22
C GLU A 253 -10.16 -11.20 9.16
N MET A 254 -9.65 -11.03 7.93
CA MET A 254 -10.44 -10.55 6.79
C MET A 254 -11.59 -11.52 6.48
N GLY A 255 -11.34 -12.83 6.55
CA GLY A 255 -12.37 -13.86 6.37
C GLY A 255 -13.52 -13.69 7.36
N ARG A 256 -13.24 -13.33 8.62
CA ARG A 256 -14.28 -13.01 9.62
C ARG A 256 -15.14 -11.82 9.19
N VAL A 257 -14.54 -10.74 8.67
CA VAL A 257 -15.29 -9.57 8.20
C VAL A 257 -16.24 -9.96 7.06
N LEU A 258 -15.75 -10.73 6.09
CA LEU A 258 -16.56 -11.18 4.96
C LEU A 258 -17.70 -12.11 5.39
N SER A 259 -17.43 -13.03 6.31
CA SER A 259 -18.47 -13.90 6.90
C SER A 259 -19.51 -13.09 7.68
N THR A 260 -19.12 -12.02 8.37
CA THR A 260 -20.06 -11.12 9.05
C THR A 260 -20.93 -10.38 8.05
N LEU A 261 -20.35 -9.85 6.95
CA LEU A 261 -21.14 -9.26 5.86
C LEU A 261 -22.14 -10.26 5.27
N GLU A 262 -21.75 -11.52 5.10
CA GLU A 262 -22.64 -12.57 4.60
C GLU A 262 -23.78 -12.85 5.60
N ALA A 263 -23.44 -13.06 6.87
CA ALA A 263 -24.40 -13.39 7.92
C ALA A 263 -25.42 -12.27 8.19
N THR A 264 -25.02 -11.01 7.97
CA THR A 264 -25.89 -9.82 8.09
C THR A 264 -26.63 -9.48 6.80
N GLY A 265 -26.37 -10.19 5.70
CA GLY A 265 -27.00 -9.95 4.40
C GLY A 265 -26.46 -8.73 3.65
N HIS A 266 -25.31 -8.19 4.05
CA HIS A 266 -24.67 -7.04 3.41
C HIS A 266 -23.70 -7.41 2.29
N LEU A 267 -23.20 -8.66 2.22
CA LEU A 267 -22.13 -9.06 1.30
C LEU A 267 -22.44 -8.74 -0.17
N ASP A 268 -23.61 -9.14 -0.67
CA ASP A 268 -23.97 -8.99 -2.10
C ASP A 268 -24.10 -7.52 -2.54
N ASN A 269 -24.34 -6.60 -1.59
CA ASN A 269 -24.45 -5.16 -1.84
C ASN A 269 -23.22 -4.39 -1.32
N THR A 270 -22.07 -5.03 -1.15
CA THR A 270 -20.84 -4.38 -0.68
C THR A 270 -19.73 -4.47 -1.72
N ILE A 271 -19.20 -3.33 -2.13
CA ILE A 271 -17.94 -3.25 -2.86
C ILE A 271 -16.81 -3.46 -1.85
N ILE A 272 -15.97 -4.47 -2.10
CA ILE A 272 -14.84 -4.82 -1.26
C ILE A 272 -13.56 -4.49 -2.01
N ILE A 273 -12.71 -3.67 -1.38
CA ILE A 273 -11.39 -3.34 -1.89
C ILE A 273 -10.35 -3.83 -0.88
N TYR A 274 -9.33 -4.53 -1.37
CA TYR A 274 -8.16 -4.91 -0.59
C TYR A 274 -6.87 -4.43 -1.25
N THR A 275 -5.96 -3.85 -0.47
CA THR A 275 -4.65 -3.37 -0.92
C THR A 275 -3.63 -3.25 0.21
N ALA A 276 -2.43 -2.77 -0.09
CA ALA A 276 -1.42 -2.33 0.88
C ALA A 276 -1.02 -0.86 0.66
N ASP A 277 -0.50 -0.21 1.70
CA ASP A 277 0.07 1.14 1.60
C ASP A 277 1.49 1.17 0.99
N HIS A 278 2.23 0.08 1.08
CA HIS A 278 3.49 -0.18 0.37
C HIS A 278 3.90 -1.64 0.59
N GLY A 279 4.86 -2.10 -0.20
CA GLY A 279 5.53 -3.37 0.03
C GLY A 279 6.67 -3.27 1.05
N LEU A 280 7.48 -4.33 1.14
CA LEU A 280 8.60 -4.46 2.08
C LEU A 280 9.68 -5.41 1.53
N ALA A 281 10.97 -5.08 1.73
CA ALA A 281 12.09 -5.85 1.16
C ALA A 281 12.30 -7.22 1.82
N VAL A 282 12.33 -7.29 3.16
CA VAL A 282 12.51 -8.54 3.93
C VAL A 282 13.61 -9.46 3.36
N GLY A 283 14.81 -8.92 3.12
CA GLY A 283 15.99 -9.65 2.63
C GLY A 283 16.26 -9.52 1.14
N GLN A 284 15.29 -9.06 0.34
CA GLN A 284 15.50 -8.77 -1.08
C GLN A 284 16.47 -7.60 -1.27
N HIS A 285 17.36 -7.72 -2.25
CA HIS A 285 18.45 -6.78 -2.55
C HIS A 285 19.35 -6.43 -1.36
N GLY A 286 19.37 -7.27 -0.32
CA GLY A 286 20.10 -6.97 0.92
C GLY A 286 19.55 -5.74 1.64
N LEU A 287 18.22 -5.58 1.61
CA LEU A 287 17.46 -4.59 2.36
C LEU A 287 16.41 -5.28 3.24
N LEU A 288 15.93 -4.62 4.30
CA LEU A 288 14.78 -5.09 5.09
C LEU A 288 13.57 -4.18 4.99
N GLY A 289 13.80 -2.88 4.84
CA GLY A 289 12.78 -1.85 4.87
C GLY A 289 12.12 -1.58 3.53
N LYS A 290 11.53 -0.39 3.45
CA LYS A 290 10.69 0.10 2.34
C LYS A 290 11.23 1.36 1.68
N GLN A 291 12.34 1.89 2.20
CA GLN A 291 12.97 3.15 1.79
C GLN A 291 13.83 2.95 0.53
N ASN A 292 13.21 2.37 -0.51
CA ASN A 292 13.81 2.08 -1.80
C ASN A 292 12.71 2.01 -2.87
N LEU A 293 13.11 1.99 -4.15
CA LEU A 293 12.19 2.01 -5.28
C LEU A 293 12.15 0.69 -6.08
N TYR A 294 12.60 -0.43 -5.50
CA TYR A 294 12.42 -1.76 -6.09
C TYR A 294 10.95 -2.22 -5.99
N ASN A 295 10.53 -3.15 -6.85
CA ASN A 295 9.14 -3.58 -6.95
C ASN A 295 8.63 -4.18 -5.65
N HIS A 296 9.45 -4.90 -4.90
CA HIS A 296 9.04 -5.43 -3.58
C HIS A 296 8.61 -4.35 -2.59
N SER A 297 8.98 -3.09 -2.79
CA SER A 297 8.63 -1.96 -1.91
C SER A 297 7.55 -1.04 -2.50
N ILE A 298 7.48 -0.86 -3.82
CA ILE A 298 6.52 0.07 -4.44
C ILE A 298 5.34 -0.59 -5.16
N HIS A 299 5.40 -1.89 -5.44
CA HIS A 299 4.30 -2.65 -6.03
C HIS A 299 3.47 -3.30 -4.91
N VAL A 300 2.17 -3.01 -4.90
CA VAL A 300 1.20 -3.45 -3.88
C VAL A 300 0.11 -4.33 -4.48
N PRO A 301 -0.49 -5.25 -3.71
CA PRO A 301 -1.64 -6.00 -4.18
C PRO A 301 -2.84 -5.05 -4.34
N SER A 302 -3.74 -5.31 -5.28
CA SER A 302 -4.98 -4.55 -5.42
C SER A 302 -6.10 -5.42 -5.99
N ILE A 303 -7.13 -5.65 -5.18
CA ILE A 303 -8.26 -6.53 -5.49
C ILE A 303 -9.56 -5.77 -5.25
N PHE A 304 -10.46 -5.83 -6.23
CA PHE A 304 -11.82 -5.30 -6.15
C PHE A 304 -12.81 -6.45 -6.30
N ALA A 305 -13.84 -6.53 -5.47
CA ALA A 305 -14.94 -7.50 -5.59
C ALA A 305 -16.28 -6.86 -5.22
N GLY A 306 -17.39 -7.42 -5.70
CA GLY A 306 -18.74 -6.95 -5.36
C GLY A 306 -19.52 -6.38 -6.55
N PRO A 307 -20.62 -5.64 -6.30
CA PRO A 307 -21.56 -5.23 -7.34
C PRO A 307 -20.89 -4.32 -8.38
N GLY A 308 -21.11 -4.62 -9.66
CA GLY A 308 -20.55 -3.87 -10.79
C GLY A 308 -19.10 -4.22 -11.14
N ILE A 309 -18.47 -5.14 -10.41
CA ILE A 309 -17.09 -5.58 -10.65
C ILE A 309 -17.07 -6.97 -11.31
N PRO A 310 -16.39 -7.15 -12.46
CA PRO A 310 -16.25 -8.46 -13.09
C PRO A 310 -15.49 -9.46 -12.22
N GLU A 311 -16.01 -10.69 -12.14
CA GLU A 311 -15.42 -11.79 -11.37
C GLU A 311 -14.33 -12.54 -12.14
N GLY A 312 -13.36 -13.11 -11.42
CA GLY A 312 -12.28 -13.92 -11.96
C GLY A 312 -11.36 -13.20 -12.96
N LYS A 313 -11.38 -11.85 -13.00
CA LYS A 313 -10.63 -11.08 -13.98
C LYS A 313 -9.27 -10.66 -13.42
N THR A 314 -8.27 -10.66 -14.29
CA THR A 314 -6.96 -10.06 -14.02
C THR A 314 -6.70 -8.91 -15.00
N VAL A 315 -6.12 -7.82 -14.50
CA VAL A 315 -5.72 -6.65 -15.28
C VAL A 315 -4.23 -6.38 -15.07
N ASP A 316 -3.47 -6.40 -16.15
CA ASP A 316 -2.01 -6.17 -16.16
C ASP A 316 -1.63 -4.72 -16.52
N ALA A 317 -2.62 -3.83 -16.70
CA ALA A 317 -2.38 -2.42 -16.97
C ALA A 317 -1.77 -1.71 -15.75
N LEU A 318 -0.84 -0.79 -16.00
CA LEU A 318 -0.21 0.01 -14.95
C LEU A 318 -1.24 0.88 -14.20
N THR A 319 -1.34 0.66 -12.90
CA THR A 319 -2.22 1.41 -11.98
C THR A 319 -1.44 2.08 -10.86
N TYR A 320 -1.98 3.15 -10.30
CA TYR A 320 -1.54 3.67 -9.02
C TYR A 320 -2.52 3.29 -7.92
N LEU A 321 -2.03 3.14 -6.69
CA LEU A 321 -2.88 2.92 -5.52
C LEU A 321 -3.96 4.01 -5.38
N TYR A 322 -3.63 5.25 -5.72
CA TYR A 322 -4.56 6.37 -5.61
C TYR A 322 -5.70 6.39 -6.65
N ASP A 323 -5.68 5.46 -7.61
CA ASP A 323 -6.77 5.26 -8.57
C ASP A 323 -8.01 4.62 -7.93
N VAL A 324 -7.86 4.05 -6.73
CA VAL A 324 -8.95 3.40 -6.00
C VAL A 324 -10.10 4.40 -5.74
N PHE A 325 -9.79 5.61 -5.29
CA PHE A 325 -10.80 6.62 -4.96
C PHE A 325 -11.70 6.98 -6.17
N PRO A 326 -11.19 7.47 -7.32
CA PRO A 326 -12.04 7.80 -8.47
C PRO A 326 -12.78 6.58 -9.04
N THR A 327 -12.22 5.38 -8.89
CA THR A 327 -12.88 4.12 -9.27
C THR A 327 -14.09 3.84 -8.41
N VAL A 328 -13.99 4.02 -7.09
CA VAL A 328 -15.14 3.83 -6.20
C VAL A 328 -16.19 4.92 -6.38
N CYS A 329 -15.80 6.16 -6.68
CA CYS A 329 -16.76 7.20 -7.08
C CYS A 329 -17.66 6.73 -8.26
N ASP A 330 -17.07 6.15 -9.30
CA ASP A 330 -17.83 5.62 -10.44
C ASP A 330 -18.73 4.43 -10.03
N LEU A 331 -18.17 3.44 -9.33
CA LEU A 331 -18.93 2.26 -8.89
C LEU A 331 -20.11 2.58 -7.94
N THR A 332 -20.07 3.73 -7.27
CA THR A 332 -21.09 4.15 -6.30
C THR A 332 -21.99 5.28 -6.80
N ASP A 333 -21.76 5.78 -8.02
CA ASP A 333 -22.43 6.97 -8.57
C ASP A 333 -22.32 8.18 -7.61
N VAL A 334 -21.13 8.35 -7.04
CA VAL A 334 -20.73 9.51 -6.22
C VAL A 334 -19.86 10.42 -7.10
N ALA A 335 -20.14 11.72 -7.09
CA ALA A 335 -19.36 12.68 -7.86
C ALA A 335 -17.89 12.67 -7.42
N CYS A 336 -16.98 12.41 -8.37
CA CYS A 336 -15.55 12.46 -8.10
C CYS A 336 -15.08 13.92 -8.02
N PRO A 337 -14.34 14.33 -6.97
CA PRO A 337 -13.88 15.71 -6.85
C PRO A 337 -12.87 16.11 -7.92
N ASP A 338 -12.90 17.38 -8.37
CA ASP A 338 -11.95 17.94 -9.34
C ASP A 338 -10.49 17.98 -8.83
N THR A 339 -10.28 17.83 -7.53
CA THR A 339 -8.95 17.77 -6.93
C THR A 339 -8.23 16.45 -7.18
N THR A 340 -8.95 15.41 -7.63
CA THR A 340 -8.39 14.08 -7.90
C THR A 340 -7.53 14.06 -9.16
N GLU A 341 -6.46 13.26 -9.13
CA GLU A 341 -5.52 13.04 -10.25
C GLU A 341 -5.47 11.57 -10.71
N GLY A 342 -6.08 10.66 -9.94
CA GLY A 342 -6.20 9.25 -10.29
C GLY A 342 -7.12 8.99 -11.48
N CYS A 343 -6.94 7.83 -12.10
CA CYS A 343 -7.80 7.36 -13.18
C CYS A 343 -8.89 6.43 -12.63
N ASN A 344 -10.10 6.58 -13.13
CA ASN A 344 -11.16 5.59 -12.93
C ASN A 344 -10.79 4.28 -13.66
N LEU A 345 -10.76 3.17 -12.91
CA LEU A 345 -10.38 1.85 -13.40
C LEU A 345 -11.56 1.00 -13.89
N VAL A 346 -12.82 1.43 -13.74
CA VAL A 346 -13.99 0.68 -14.21
C VAL A 346 -13.92 0.35 -15.72
N PRO A 347 -13.46 1.25 -16.62
CA PRO A 347 -13.26 0.91 -18.02
C PRO A 347 -12.22 -0.20 -18.23
N LEU A 348 -11.16 -0.27 -17.42
CA LEU A 348 -10.18 -1.36 -17.45
C LEU A 348 -10.78 -2.68 -16.95
N MET A 349 -11.51 -2.63 -15.84
CA MET A 349 -12.22 -3.79 -15.28
C MET A 349 -13.19 -4.39 -16.32
N ASN A 350 -13.86 -3.56 -17.11
CA ASN A 350 -14.79 -4.02 -18.15
C ASN A 350 -14.12 -4.32 -19.50
N GLY A 351 -12.82 -4.04 -19.66
CA GLY A 351 -12.10 -4.27 -20.92
C GLY A 351 -12.49 -3.29 -22.03
N HIS A 352 -13.06 -2.13 -21.69
CA HIS A 352 -13.38 -1.06 -22.63
C HIS A 352 -12.13 -0.28 -23.07
N VAL A 353 -11.08 -0.31 -22.26
CA VAL A 353 -9.76 0.24 -22.59
C VAL A 353 -8.68 -0.76 -22.19
N GLU A 354 -7.53 -0.73 -22.88
CA GLU A 354 -6.38 -1.60 -22.56
C GLU A 354 -5.47 -1.00 -21.49
N ARG A 355 -5.42 0.34 -21.39
CA ARG A 355 -4.56 1.07 -20.44
C ARG A 355 -5.16 2.43 -20.10
N VAL A 356 -4.82 2.93 -18.90
CA VAL A 356 -5.10 4.32 -18.46
C VAL A 356 -3.85 5.19 -18.44
N ARG A 357 -2.66 4.59 -18.42
CA ARG A 357 -1.37 5.27 -18.51
C ARG A 357 -0.31 4.37 -19.15
N ALA A 358 0.75 4.98 -19.67
CA ALA A 358 1.87 4.28 -20.29
C ALA A 358 3.02 4.01 -19.33
N THR A 359 3.16 4.83 -18.29
CA THR A 359 4.24 4.76 -17.31
C THR A 359 3.73 5.07 -15.91
N VAL A 360 4.44 4.55 -14.91
CA VAL A 360 4.33 4.96 -13.51
C VAL A 360 5.69 5.41 -12.99
N PHE A 361 5.66 6.27 -12.00
CA PHE A 361 6.79 6.97 -11.41
C PHE A 361 6.70 6.89 -9.90
N ALA A 362 7.85 6.81 -9.24
CA ALA A 362 7.95 6.94 -7.79
C ALA A 362 9.21 7.71 -7.41
N ALA A 363 9.19 8.32 -6.24
CA ALA A 363 10.31 9.04 -5.67
C ALA A 363 10.53 8.65 -4.21
N TYR A 364 11.78 8.67 -3.77
CA TYR A 364 12.10 8.56 -2.36
C TYR A 364 13.05 9.69 -1.94
N ARG A 365 12.53 10.62 -1.13
CA ARG A 365 13.22 11.84 -0.66
C ARG A 365 13.96 12.56 -1.81
N ASP A 366 15.09 13.19 -1.53
CA ASP A 366 16.03 13.80 -2.46
C ASP A 366 16.99 12.77 -3.09
N ILE A 367 16.91 11.48 -2.75
CA ILE A 367 17.93 10.48 -3.11
C ILE A 367 17.53 9.46 -4.17
N GLN A 368 16.24 9.24 -4.47
CA GLN A 368 15.85 8.24 -5.49
C GLN A 368 14.65 8.68 -6.33
N ARG A 369 14.66 8.35 -7.63
CA ARG A 369 13.48 8.39 -8.53
C ARG A 369 13.44 7.15 -9.41
N THR A 370 12.25 6.72 -9.80
CA THR A 370 12.08 5.63 -10.76
C THR A 370 10.96 5.92 -11.75
N ILE A 371 11.08 5.31 -12.93
CA ILE A 371 10.06 5.22 -13.98
C ILE A 371 10.00 3.76 -14.45
N THR A 372 8.79 3.25 -14.67
CA THR A 372 8.59 1.99 -15.39
C THR A 372 7.45 2.10 -16.40
N ASN A 373 7.61 1.44 -17.55
CA ASN A 373 6.55 1.27 -18.55
C ASN A 373 5.90 -0.14 -18.49
N GLY A 374 6.12 -0.87 -17.40
CA GLY A 374 5.63 -2.23 -17.17
C GLY A 374 6.62 -3.31 -17.56
N ARG A 375 7.52 -3.03 -18.51
CA ARG A 375 8.65 -3.91 -18.87
C ARG A 375 9.97 -3.31 -18.45
N TRP A 376 10.27 -2.11 -18.89
CA TRP A 376 11.54 -1.46 -18.65
C TRP A 376 11.44 -0.53 -17.46
N LYS A 377 12.36 -0.69 -16.51
CA LYS A 377 12.43 0.13 -15.31
C LYS A 377 13.79 0.80 -15.18
N LEU A 378 13.78 2.10 -14.95
CA LEU A 378 14.96 2.90 -14.65
C LEU A 378 14.84 3.41 -13.20
N ILE A 379 15.85 3.17 -12.38
CA ILE A 379 16.01 3.77 -11.05
C ILE A 379 17.22 4.70 -11.10
N ARG A 380 17.03 5.89 -10.58
CA ARG A 380 18.04 6.93 -10.49
C ARG A 380 18.30 7.25 -9.01
N TYR A 381 19.55 7.07 -8.59
CA TYR A 381 20.05 7.36 -7.24
C TYR A 381 20.82 8.68 -7.24
N TYR A 382 20.69 9.49 -6.21
CA TYR A 382 21.42 10.75 -6.01
C TYR A 382 22.17 10.71 -4.69
N VAL A 383 23.17 11.59 -4.56
CA VAL A 383 23.76 11.93 -3.27
C VAL A 383 22.91 13.05 -2.65
N SER A 384 22.42 12.84 -1.45
CA SER A 384 21.66 13.85 -0.70
C SER A 384 22.53 15.05 -0.39
N GLU A 385 22.07 16.26 -0.72
CA GLU A 385 22.76 17.49 -0.32
C GLU A 385 22.69 17.73 1.20
N GLU A 386 21.60 17.27 1.83
CA GLU A 386 21.36 17.45 3.27
C GLU A 386 22.22 16.51 4.11
N THR A 387 22.26 15.22 3.74
CA THR A 387 22.88 14.18 4.56
C THR A 387 24.24 13.72 4.06
N GLY A 388 24.57 13.99 2.79
CA GLY A 388 25.75 13.45 2.10
C GLY A 388 25.68 11.95 1.82
N ALA A 389 24.56 11.28 2.13
CA ALA A 389 24.35 9.86 1.89
C ALA A 389 23.83 9.61 0.46
N GLY A 390 24.07 8.40 -0.05
CA GLY A 390 23.63 7.98 -1.37
C GLY A 390 24.76 7.90 -2.40
N THR A 391 24.39 7.56 -3.62
CA THR A 391 25.33 7.34 -4.73
C THR A 391 24.79 7.98 -6.00
N ASP A 392 25.66 8.58 -6.80
CA ASP A 392 25.33 9.13 -8.12
C ASP A 392 25.38 8.03 -9.19
N CYS A 393 24.31 7.24 -9.32
CA CYS A 393 24.24 6.16 -10.30
C CYS A 393 22.81 5.90 -10.81
N ILE A 394 22.70 4.99 -11.79
CA ILE A 394 21.44 4.45 -12.29
C ILE A 394 21.44 2.92 -12.26
N GLN A 395 20.25 2.34 -12.12
CA GLN A 395 19.99 0.94 -12.43
C GLN A 395 18.90 0.85 -13.51
N PHE A 396 19.06 -0.08 -14.44
CA PHE A 396 18.13 -0.30 -15.55
C PHE A 396 17.80 -1.79 -15.67
N PHE A 397 16.51 -2.14 -15.68
CA PHE A 397 16.04 -3.53 -15.63
C PHE A 397 15.03 -3.84 -16.75
N ASP A 398 15.08 -5.07 -17.27
CA ASP A 398 14.03 -5.67 -18.10
C ASP A 398 13.15 -6.59 -17.24
N LEU A 399 12.07 -6.07 -16.68
CA LEU A 399 11.17 -6.79 -15.76
C LEU A 399 10.46 -7.99 -16.40
N GLU A 400 10.41 -8.06 -17.73
CA GLU A 400 9.85 -9.23 -18.42
C GLU A 400 10.82 -10.44 -18.37
N GLN A 401 12.13 -10.18 -18.42
CA GLN A 401 13.17 -11.21 -18.38
C GLN A 401 13.80 -11.39 -16.99
N ASP A 402 13.77 -10.35 -16.17
CA ASP A 402 14.33 -10.26 -14.82
C ASP A 402 13.30 -9.62 -13.87
N PRO A 403 12.23 -10.36 -13.50
CA PRO A 403 11.20 -9.85 -12.60
C PRO A 403 11.72 -9.57 -11.19
N TRP A 404 12.91 -10.09 -10.85
CA TRP A 404 13.56 -9.95 -9.56
C TRP A 404 14.52 -8.74 -9.46
N GLU A 405 14.71 -8.00 -10.56
CA GLU A 405 15.58 -6.80 -10.61
C GLU A 405 17.04 -7.09 -10.23
N THR A 406 17.54 -8.27 -10.62
CA THR A 406 18.88 -8.77 -10.24
C THR A 406 20.01 -8.28 -11.15
N THR A 407 19.70 -7.96 -12.40
CA THR A 407 20.71 -7.67 -13.44
C THR A 407 20.60 -6.23 -13.92
N ASN A 408 21.51 -5.37 -13.46
CA ASN A 408 21.59 -4.00 -13.93
C ASN A 408 22.14 -3.94 -15.37
N LEU A 409 21.32 -3.48 -16.30
CA LEU A 409 21.62 -3.35 -17.73
C LEU A 409 22.11 -1.94 -18.14
N ALA A 410 22.29 -1.03 -17.18
CA ALA A 410 22.58 0.39 -17.45
C ALA A 410 23.87 0.63 -18.25
N ASP A 411 24.87 -0.24 -18.11
CA ASP A 411 26.18 -0.11 -18.77
C ASP A 411 26.23 -0.71 -20.19
N LEU A 412 25.13 -1.32 -20.64
CA LEU A 412 25.06 -1.96 -21.96
C LEU A 412 24.68 -0.94 -23.05
N PRO A 413 25.54 -0.69 -24.05
CA PRO A 413 25.33 0.35 -25.06
C PRO A 413 24.02 0.21 -25.88
N GLU A 414 23.55 -1.02 -26.09
CA GLU A 414 22.31 -1.32 -26.81
C GLU A 414 21.05 -0.74 -26.15
N HIS A 415 21.11 -0.42 -24.84
CA HIS A 415 19.98 0.15 -24.10
C HIS A 415 20.06 1.68 -23.98
N ALA A 416 21.12 2.32 -24.47
CA ALA A 416 21.38 3.74 -24.25
C ALA A 416 20.25 4.67 -24.76
N ASP A 417 19.65 4.37 -25.91
CA ASP A 417 18.54 5.17 -26.46
C ASP A 417 17.27 5.05 -25.60
N LEU A 418 16.98 3.85 -25.10
CA LEU A 418 15.82 3.60 -24.26
C LEU A 418 15.98 4.24 -22.88
N ILE A 419 17.17 4.13 -22.28
CA ILE A 419 17.52 4.81 -21.03
C ILE A 419 17.35 6.33 -21.19
N ARG A 420 17.84 6.92 -22.29
CA ARG A 420 17.64 8.35 -22.59
C ARG A 420 16.16 8.72 -22.71
N SER A 421 15.36 7.89 -23.38
CA SER A 421 13.91 8.12 -23.51
C SER A 421 13.21 8.13 -22.16
N LEU A 422 13.45 7.10 -21.33
CA LEU A 422 12.83 6.99 -20.00
C LEU A 422 13.32 8.10 -19.05
N ALA A 423 14.59 8.49 -19.14
CA ALA A 423 15.12 9.60 -18.37
C ALA A 423 14.49 10.94 -18.78
N ALA A 424 14.23 11.16 -20.06
CA ALA A 424 13.51 12.34 -20.53
C ALA A 424 12.05 12.35 -20.04
N ASP A 425 11.36 11.20 -20.06
CA ASP A 425 10.01 11.07 -19.51
C ASP A 425 9.98 11.33 -17.99
N MET A 426 10.97 10.83 -17.25
CA MET A 426 11.15 11.12 -15.82
C MET A 426 11.36 12.61 -15.57
N GLN A 427 12.24 13.26 -16.34
CA GLN A 427 12.49 14.69 -16.24
C GLN A 427 11.22 15.53 -16.49
N MET A 428 10.43 15.15 -17.50
CA MET A 428 9.16 15.81 -17.79
C MET A 428 8.13 15.59 -16.68
N TRP A 429 8.07 14.38 -16.12
CA TRP A 429 7.22 14.10 -14.96
C TRP A 429 7.60 14.96 -13.76
N GLN A 430 8.90 15.07 -13.43
CA GLN A 430 9.38 15.91 -12.34
C GLN A 430 8.98 17.39 -12.51
N ILE A 431 9.05 17.91 -13.74
CA ILE A 431 8.59 19.27 -14.05
C ILE A 431 7.07 19.40 -13.84
N HIS A 432 6.28 18.45 -14.36
CA HIS A 432 4.82 18.50 -14.29
C HIS A 432 4.27 18.35 -12.88
N THR A 433 4.90 17.52 -12.04
CA THR A 433 4.50 17.30 -10.64
C THR A 433 5.11 18.32 -9.68
N ASN A 434 5.94 19.24 -10.19
CA ASN A 434 6.70 20.19 -9.39
C ASN A 434 7.56 19.48 -8.32
N ASP A 435 8.18 18.35 -8.69
CA ASP A 435 9.24 17.73 -7.89
C ASP A 435 10.35 18.77 -7.65
N PHE A 436 10.81 18.86 -6.40
CA PHE A 436 11.89 19.77 -6.04
C PHE A 436 13.24 19.38 -6.67
N MET A 437 13.36 18.16 -7.21
CA MET A 437 14.53 17.70 -7.96
C MET A 437 14.40 17.88 -9.48
N LYS A 438 13.41 18.62 -9.97
CA LYS A 438 13.20 18.90 -11.41
C LYS A 438 14.36 19.62 -12.09
N ASP A 439 15.23 20.30 -11.35
CA ASP A 439 16.38 21.00 -11.92
C ASP A 439 17.67 20.15 -11.87
N THR A 440 17.60 18.94 -11.29
CA THR A 440 18.73 18.00 -11.18
C THR A 440 18.68 16.99 -12.33
N PRO A 441 19.78 16.77 -13.08
CA PRO A 441 19.79 15.81 -14.18
C PRO A 441 19.43 14.38 -13.76
N VAL A 442 18.53 13.75 -14.52
CA VAL A 442 18.14 12.35 -14.33
C VAL A 442 19.27 11.38 -14.66
N LEU A 443 20.07 11.64 -15.71
CA LEU A 443 21.23 10.82 -16.01
C LEU A 443 22.48 11.44 -15.35
N PRO A 444 23.37 10.62 -14.75
CA PRO A 444 24.67 11.07 -14.28
C PRO A 444 25.44 11.80 -15.39
N LEU A 445 26.24 12.79 -15.00
CA LEU A 445 27.06 13.61 -15.92
C LEU A 445 28.28 12.88 -16.46
#